data_AF-G5R2C6-F1
#
_entry.id   AF-G5R2C6-F1
#
_cell.length_a   1.000
_cell.length_b   1.000
_cell.length_c   1.000
_cell.angle_alpha   90.00
_cell.angle_beta   90.00
_cell.angle_gamma   90.00
#
_symmetry.space_group_name_H-M   'P 1'
#
loop_
_entity.id
_entity.type
_entity.pdbx_description
1 polymer ?
#
loop_
_entity_poly.entity_id
_entity_poly.type
_entity_poly.pdbx_seq_one_letter_code
_entity_poly.pdbx_strand_id
1 'polypeptide(L)'
;MHPRFQTAFAQLADNLQSALAPILADHHFPAMLTAEQVSTLKNTAGLDEDALAFALLPLAAACARTDLSHFNVGAIARGVSGNWYFGANMEFLGATMQQTVHAEQSAISHAWLRGEKGLAAVTVNYTPCGHCRQFMN
;
A
#
# COMPACT_ATOMS: atom_id res chain seq x y z
N MET A 1 -0.41 -16.12 -5.95
CA MET A 1 -0.65 -14.68 -6.19
C MET A 1 -2.10 -14.39 -6.52
N HIS A 2 -2.72 -13.47 -5.77
CA HIS A 2 -4.07 -12.98 -6.03
C HIS A 2 -4.15 -12.23 -7.38
N PRO A 3 -5.18 -12.44 -8.23
CA PRO A 3 -5.28 -11.86 -9.58
C PRO A 3 -5.08 -10.35 -9.65
N ARG A 4 -5.63 -9.60 -8.67
CA ARG A 4 -5.46 -8.14 -8.55
C ARG A 4 -4.01 -7.65 -8.71
N PHE A 5 -3.01 -8.42 -8.26
CA PHE A 5 -1.61 -8.02 -8.32
C PHE A 5 -0.92 -8.37 -9.65
N GLN A 6 -1.50 -9.20 -10.51
CA GLN A 6 -0.82 -9.74 -11.71
C GLN A 6 -0.27 -8.63 -12.62
N THR A 7 -1.11 -7.64 -12.96
CA THR A 7 -0.71 -6.53 -13.84
C THR A 7 0.34 -5.63 -13.19
N ALA A 8 0.15 -5.28 -11.92
CA ALA A 8 1.09 -4.42 -11.18
C ALA A 8 2.44 -5.12 -10.97
N PHE A 9 2.43 -6.42 -10.67
CA PHE A 9 3.63 -7.23 -10.47
C PHE A 9 4.48 -7.31 -11.74
N ALA A 10 3.85 -7.50 -12.91
CA ALA A 10 4.54 -7.58 -14.19
C ALA A 10 5.24 -6.27 -14.61
N GLN A 11 4.93 -5.14 -13.96
CA GLN A 11 5.54 -3.83 -14.23
C GLN A 11 6.76 -3.53 -13.34
N LEU A 12 7.04 -4.37 -12.34
CA LEU A 12 8.17 -4.18 -11.43
C LEU A 12 9.49 -4.59 -12.09
N ALA A 13 10.61 -4.08 -11.60
CA ALA A 13 11.93 -4.54 -12.02
C ALA A 13 12.17 -6.02 -11.67
N ASP A 14 12.93 -6.75 -12.50
CA ASP A 14 13.11 -8.21 -12.38
C ASP A 14 13.65 -8.66 -11.01
N ASN A 15 14.56 -7.88 -10.43
CA ASN A 15 15.11 -8.15 -9.10
C ASN A 15 14.05 -8.02 -8.00
N LEU A 16 13.18 -7.01 -8.11
CA LEU A 16 12.08 -6.80 -7.18
C LEU A 16 10.96 -7.83 -7.37
N GLN A 17 10.64 -8.20 -8.62
CA GLN A 17 9.72 -9.30 -8.91
C GLN A 17 10.19 -10.60 -8.26
N SER A 18 11.46 -10.96 -8.46
CA SER A 18 12.04 -12.19 -7.91
C SER A 18 11.97 -12.22 -6.38
N ALA A 19 12.21 -11.09 -5.72
CA ALA A 19 12.15 -10.97 -4.26
C ALA A 19 10.71 -10.98 -3.71
N LEU A 20 9.75 -10.41 -4.44
CA LEU A 20 8.33 -10.35 -4.04
C LEU A 20 7.54 -11.61 -4.39
N ALA A 21 7.93 -12.35 -5.43
CA ALA A 21 7.25 -13.55 -5.89
C ALA A 21 6.89 -14.53 -4.75
N PRO A 22 7.81 -14.92 -3.83
CA PRO A 22 7.46 -15.82 -2.74
C PRO A 22 6.49 -15.20 -1.74
N ILE A 23 6.54 -13.88 -1.51
CA ILE A 23 5.65 -13.17 -0.59
C ILE A 23 4.23 -13.09 -1.17
N LEU A 24 4.12 -12.72 -2.45
CA LEU A 24 2.85 -12.62 -3.16
C LEU A 24 2.33 -13.99 -3.62
N ALA A 25 3.09 -15.08 -3.45
CA ALA A 25 2.62 -16.42 -3.75
C ALA A 25 1.40 -16.79 -2.89
N ASP A 26 1.37 -16.34 -1.63
CA ASP A 26 0.24 -16.52 -0.72
C ASP A 26 -1.04 -15.92 -1.30
N HIS A 27 -2.07 -16.76 -1.44
CA HIS A 27 -3.40 -16.34 -1.91
C HIS A 27 -4.08 -15.35 -0.95
N HIS A 28 -3.71 -15.38 0.34
CA HIS A 28 -4.21 -14.50 1.38
C HIS A 28 -3.16 -13.47 1.83
N PHE A 29 -2.22 -13.12 0.94
CA PHE A 29 -1.25 -12.05 1.21
C PHE A 29 -1.95 -10.84 1.87
N PRO A 30 -1.56 -10.44 3.09
CA PRO A 30 -2.34 -9.52 3.92
C PRO A 30 -2.27 -8.06 3.49
N ALA A 31 -1.71 -7.75 2.31
CA ALA A 31 -1.40 -6.39 1.87
C ALA A 31 -0.51 -5.65 2.89
N MET A 32 0.45 -6.37 3.48
CA MET A 32 1.38 -5.89 4.49
C MET A 32 2.71 -6.60 4.31
N LEU A 33 3.81 -5.89 4.57
CA LEU A 33 5.15 -6.46 4.63
C LEU A 33 5.70 -6.32 6.05
N THR A 34 6.32 -7.38 6.57
CA THR A 34 7.01 -7.32 7.86
C THR A 34 8.32 -6.54 7.73
N ALA A 35 8.84 -6.03 8.85
CA ALA A 35 10.15 -5.37 8.88
C ALA A 35 11.27 -6.24 8.28
N GLU A 36 11.23 -7.55 8.51
CA GLU A 36 12.17 -8.52 7.92
C GLU A 36 12.01 -8.59 6.39
N GLN A 37 10.78 -8.74 5.89
CA GLN A 37 10.50 -8.76 4.45
C GLN A 37 10.95 -7.45 3.78
N VAL A 38 10.68 -6.30 4.40
CA VAL A 38 11.14 -4.99 3.91
C VAL A 38 12.67 -4.95 3.83
N SER A 39 13.37 -5.43 4.87
CA SER A 39 14.84 -5.50 4.88
C SER A 39 15.38 -6.37 3.74
N THR A 40 14.81 -7.56 3.54
CA THR A 40 15.17 -8.45 2.43
C THR A 40 14.94 -7.77 1.08
N LEU A 41 13.79 -7.14 0.88
CA LEU A 41 13.45 -6.46 -0.37
C LEU A 41 14.42 -5.32 -0.67
N LYS A 42 14.77 -4.49 0.31
CA LYS A 42 15.76 -3.40 0.16
C LYS A 42 17.11 -3.96 -0.30
N ASN A 43 17.60 -5.00 0.36
CA ASN A 43 18.90 -5.59 0.07
C ASN A 43 18.93 -6.27 -1.30
N THR A 44 17.90 -7.01 -1.67
CA THR A 44 17.83 -7.70 -2.97
C THR A 44 17.60 -6.73 -4.12
N ALA A 45 16.79 -5.69 -3.92
CA ALA A 45 16.51 -4.69 -4.95
C ALA A 45 17.59 -3.61 -5.06
N GLY A 46 18.46 -3.46 -4.05
CA GLY A 46 19.43 -2.37 -3.98
C GLY A 46 18.77 -1.00 -3.80
N LEU A 47 17.62 -0.95 -3.13
CA LEU A 47 16.81 0.26 -2.95
C LEU A 47 16.83 0.71 -1.49
N ASP A 48 16.83 2.02 -1.27
CA ASP A 48 16.47 2.58 0.03
C ASP A 48 14.96 2.46 0.30
N GLU A 49 14.52 2.89 1.49
CA GLU A 49 13.11 2.75 1.89
C GLU A 49 12.16 3.60 1.06
N ASP A 50 12.56 4.81 0.70
CA ASP A 50 11.68 5.72 -0.03
C ASP A 50 11.53 5.22 -1.47
N ALA A 51 12.62 4.84 -2.12
CA ALA A 51 12.63 4.26 -3.45
C ALA A 51 11.85 2.93 -3.50
N LEU A 52 12.02 2.05 -2.50
CA LEU A 52 11.25 0.82 -2.41
C LEU A 52 9.76 1.12 -2.19
N ALA A 53 9.40 2.05 -1.32
CA ALA A 53 8.01 2.42 -1.10
C ALA A 53 7.36 2.94 -2.40
N PHE A 54 8.05 3.80 -3.16
CA PHE A 54 7.57 4.26 -4.47
C PHE A 54 7.39 3.10 -5.46
N ALA A 55 8.37 2.20 -5.54
CA ALA A 55 8.31 1.04 -6.43
C ALA A 55 7.14 0.08 -6.11
N LEU A 56 6.70 0.03 -4.85
CA LEU A 56 5.60 -0.83 -4.39
C LEU A 56 4.20 -0.19 -4.48
N LEU A 57 4.09 1.11 -4.74
CA LEU A 57 2.79 1.79 -4.85
C LEU A 57 1.81 1.15 -5.85
N PRO A 58 2.24 0.62 -7.02
CA PRO A 58 1.33 -0.08 -7.93
C PRO A 58 0.65 -1.29 -7.29
N LEU A 59 1.34 -2.02 -6.41
CA LEU A 59 0.75 -3.13 -5.67
C LEU A 59 -0.27 -2.64 -4.63
N ALA A 60 0.00 -1.53 -3.95
CA ALA A 60 -0.99 -0.93 -3.05
C ALA A 60 -2.23 -0.47 -3.85
N ALA A 61 -2.05 0.25 -4.96
CA ALA A 61 -3.12 0.74 -5.82
C ALA A 61 -3.96 -0.40 -6.45
N ALA A 62 -3.37 -1.58 -6.67
CA ALA A 62 -4.10 -2.77 -7.13
C ALA A 62 -5.16 -3.28 -6.12
N CYS A 63 -5.15 -2.80 -4.89
CA CYS A 63 -6.20 -3.07 -3.89
C CYS A 63 -7.38 -2.10 -3.94
N ALA A 64 -7.35 -1.08 -4.81
CA ALA A 64 -8.38 -0.05 -4.89
C ALA A 64 -9.74 -0.62 -5.31
N ARG A 65 -10.80 0.03 -4.83
CA ARG A 65 -12.20 -0.25 -5.18
C ARG A 65 -12.85 1.05 -5.62
N THR A 66 -12.66 1.40 -6.88
CA THR A 66 -13.03 2.71 -7.44
C THR A 66 -14.17 2.56 -8.43
N ASP A 67 -15.30 2.09 -7.92
CA ASP A 67 -16.46 1.76 -8.72
C ASP A 67 -17.13 3.03 -9.30
N LEU A 68 -16.76 4.23 -8.83
CA LEU A 68 -17.25 5.53 -9.31
C LEU A 68 -16.21 6.30 -10.13
N SER A 69 -15.01 6.52 -9.60
CA SER A 69 -14.00 7.38 -10.23
C SER A 69 -13.11 6.67 -11.24
N HIS A 70 -13.00 5.34 -11.12
CA HIS A 70 -12.00 4.53 -11.83
C HIS A 70 -10.55 5.03 -11.63
N PHE A 71 -10.29 5.72 -10.52
CA PHE A 71 -9.01 6.34 -10.22
C PHE A 71 -8.32 5.66 -9.04
N ASN A 72 -7.46 4.68 -9.35
CA ASN A 72 -6.78 3.86 -8.35
C ASN A 72 -5.65 4.63 -7.64
N VAL A 73 -5.85 4.90 -6.35
CA VAL A 73 -4.85 5.54 -5.47
C VAL A 73 -4.32 4.49 -4.50
N GLY A 74 -3.00 4.41 -4.39
CA GLY A 74 -2.30 3.52 -3.46
C GLY A 74 -1.53 4.34 -2.41
N ALA A 75 -1.48 3.82 -1.19
CA ALA A 75 -0.70 4.37 -0.11
C ALA A 75 0.04 3.24 0.65
N ILE A 76 1.21 3.55 1.18
CA ILE A 76 1.97 2.67 2.06
C ILE A 76 2.28 3.44 3.35
N ALA A 77 1.72 2.98 4.46
CA ALA A 77 2.05 3.47 5.79
C ALA A 77 3.21 2.66 6.35
N ARG A 78 4.29 3.34 6.76
CA ARG A 78 5.46 2.74 7.40
C ARG A 78 5.32 2.89 8.91
N GLY A 79 5.10 1.78 9.60
CA GLY A 79 5.03 1.74 11.05
C GLY A 79 6.38 2.01 11.71
N VAL A 80 6.37 2.52 12.94
CA VAL A 80 7.59 2.64 13.76
C VAL A 80 8.18 1.27 14.12
N SER A 81 7.39 0.19 14.01
CA SER A 81 7.86 -1.19 14.09
C SER A 81 8.73 -1.64 12.91
N GLY A 82 8.75 -0.86 11.82
CA GLY A 82 9.37 -1.23 10.54
C GLY A 82 8.45 -2.01 9.59
N ASN A 83 7.25 -2.40 10.05
CA ASN A 83 6.25 -3.01 9.18
C ASN A 83 5.62 -2.00 8.21
N TRP A 84 5.29 -2.44 7.01
CA TRP A 84 4.66 -1.60 5.98
C TRP A 84 3.25 -2.10 5.68
N TYR A 85 2.29 -1.18 5.63
CA TYR A 85 0.87 -1.47 5.49
C TYR A 85 0.33 -0.81 4.23
N PHE A 86 -0.22 -1.61 3.32
CA PHE A 86 -0.81 -1.06 2.10
C PHE A 86 -2.22 -0.56 2.39
N GLY A 87 -2.59 0.50 1.71
CA GLY A 87 -3.94 1.04 1.64
C GLY A 87 -4.26 1.47 0.22
N ALA A 88 -5.55 1.47 -0.09
CA ALA A 88 -6.07 1.92 -1.36
C ALA A 88 -7.45 2.56 -1.17
N ASN A 89 -7.84 3.45 -2.09
CA ASN A 89 -9.13 4.13 -2.01
C ASN A 89 -10.30 3.17 -2.27
N MET A 90 -11.41 3.44 -1.58
CA MET A 90 -12.64 2.64 -1.63
C MET A 90 -13.85 3.55 -1.80
N GLU A 91 -14.66 3.23 -2.80
CA GLU A 91 -15.88 3.92 -3.20
C GLU A 91 -17.03 2.91 -3.23
N PHE A 92 -18.23 3.35 -2.88
CA PHE A 92 -19.38 2.47 -2.68
C PHE A 92 -20.58 2.98 -3.49
N LEU A 93 -20.89 2.30 -4.60
CA LEU A 93 -22.06 2.63 -5.43
C LEU A 93 -23.35 2.55 -4.61
N GLY A 94 -24.23 3.53 -4.82
CA GLY A 94 -25.50 3.65 -4.09
C GLY A 94 -25.38 4.22 -2.67
N ALA A 95 -24.17 4.41 -2.16
CA ALA A 95 -23.92 5.15 -0.92
C ALA A 95 -23.59 6.63 -1.20
N THR A 96 -23.36 7.40 -0.13
CA THR A 96 -22.99 8.82 -0.19
C THR A 96 -21.47 9.00 -0.20
N MET A 97 -20.97 10.12 -0.73
CA MET A 97 -19.53 10.46 -0.76
C MET A 97 -18.87 10.45 0.63
N GLN A 98 -19.62 10.68 1.71
CA GLN A 98 -19.12 10.62 3.09
C GLN A 98 -18.68 9.20 3.52
N GLN A 99 -19.04 8.16 2.75
CA GLN A 99 -18.60 6.79 2.99
C GLN A 99 -17.28 6.45 2.27
N THR A 100 -16.78 7.34 1.42
CA THR A 100 -15.53 7.11 0.69
C THR A 100 -14.37 7.03 1.67
N VAL A 101 -13.52 6.02 1.50
CA VAL A 101 -12.27 5.87 2.25
C VAL A 101 -11.11 6.17 1.32
N HIS A 102 -10.24 7.10 1.71
CA HIS A 102 -9.06 7.45 0.93
C HIS A 102 -7.93 6.43 1.15
N ALA A 103 -6.97 6.36 0.22
CA ALA A 103 -5.86 5.41 0.32
C ALA A 103 -5.02 5.64 1.59
N GLU A 104 -4.81 6.90 1.98
CA GLU A 104 -4.10 7.28 3.19
C GLU A 104 -4.84 6.79 4.44
N GLN A 105 -6.15 7.05 4.52
CA GLN A 105 -6.99 6.59 5.63
C GLN A 105 -6.99 5.06 5.72
N SER A 106 -7.05 4.38 4.57
CA SER A 106 -6.99 2.92 4.46
C SER A 106 -5.66 2.38 5.01
N ALA A 107 -4.51 2.92 4.57
CA ALA A 107 -3.19 2.46 5.02
C ALA A 107 -2.95 2.73 6.52
N ILE A 108 -3.35 3.91 7.01
CA ILE A 108 -3.20 4.30 8.41
C ILE A 108 -4.10 3.43 9.30
N SER A 109 -5.36 3.23 8.90
CA SER A 109 -6.28 2.36 9.64
C SER A 109 -5.81 0.91 9.61
N HIS A 110 -5.25 0.44 8.49
CA HIS A 110 -4.67 -0.90 8.40
C HIS A 110 -3.52 -1.09 9.39
N ALA A 111 -2.61 -0.11 9.49
CA ALA A 111 -1.54 -0.13 10.49
C ALA A 111 -2.10 -0.15 11.92
N TRP A 112 -3.03 0.77 12.22
CA TRP A 112 -3.62 0.90 13.56
C TRP A 112 -4.38 -0.35 14.00
N LEU A 113 -5.23 -0.92 13.13
CA LEU A 113 -6.00 -2.13 13.41
C LEU A 113 -5.12 -3.39 13.55
N ARG A 114 -3.89 -3.37 13.03
CA ARG A 114 -2.87 -4.40 13.28
C ARG A 114 -1.98 -4.12 14.48
N GLY A 115 -2.31 -3.10 15.29
CA GLY A 115 -1.66 -2.81 16.56
C GLY A 115 -0.43 -1.89 16.46
N GLU A 116 -0.17 -1.30 15.29
CA GLU A 116 0.93 -0.35 15.11
C GLU A 116 0.75 0.86 16.04
N LYS A 117 1.84 1.31 16.67
CA LYS A 117 1.78 2.36 17.72
C LYS A 117 2.06 3.77 17.22
N GLY A 118 2.56 3.88 15.99
CA GLY A 118 2.86 5.14 15.35
C GLY A 118 3.35 4.90 13.94
N LEU A 119 3.34 5.94 13.13
CA LEU A 119 3.84 5.88 11.76
C LEU A 119 5.09 6.73 11.64
N ALA A 120 6.11 6.18 11.01
CA ALA A 120 7.32 6.91 10.64
C ALA A 120 7.09 7.76 9.39
N ALA A 121 6.31 7.25 8.42
CA ALA A 121 5.99 7.96 7.18
C ALA A 121 4.80 7.32 6.45
N VAL A 122 4.24 8.08 5.51
CA VAL A 122 3.24 7.59 4.55
C VAL A 122 3.68 7.97 3.15
N THR A 123 3.76 7.00 2.24
CA THR A 123 4.10 7.20 0.82
C THR A 123 2.84 7.03 -0.03
N VAL A 124 2.61 7.91 -0.99
CA VAL A 124 1.40 7.96 -1.83
C VAL A 124 1.75 8.22 -3.29
N ASN A 125 0.95 7.72 -4.24
CA ASN A 125 1.16 7.99 -5.67
C ASN A 125 0.61 9.36 -6.13
N TYR A 126 -0.20 10.04 -5.32
CA TYR A 126 -0.73 11.37 -5.58
C TYR A 126 -0.70 12.25 -4.33
N THR A 127 -0.63 13.56 -4.50
CA THR A 127 -0.58 14.51 -3.36
C THR A 127 -1.84 14.40 -2.49
N PRO A 128 -1.72 14.26 -1.15
CA PRO A 128 -2.87 14.13 -0.27
C PRO A 128 -3.81 15.34 -0.33
N CYS A 129 -5.11 15.07 -0.39
CA CYS A 129 -6.15 16.11 -0.35
C CYS A 129 -6.28 16.72 1.06
N GLY A 130 -7.00 17.83 1.20
CA GLY A 130 -7.18 18.52 2.49
C GLY A 130 -7.80 17.61 3.57
N HIS A 131 -8.73 16.73 3.19
CA HIS A 131 -9.34 15.76 4.10
C HIS A 131 -8.31 14.78 4.69
N CYS A 132 -7.45 14.19 3.86
CA CYS A 132 -6.39 13.30 4.33
C CYS A 132 -5.35 14.02 5.20
N ARG A 133 -4.99 15.26 4.84
CA ARG A 133 -4.08 16.08 5.66
C ARG A 133 -4.65 16.32 7.05
N GLN A 134 -5.95 16.61 7.15
CA GLN A 134 -6.63 16.81 8.43
C GLN A 134 -6.76 15.51 9.23
N PHE A 135 -6.93 14.37 8.56
CA PHE A 135 -6.97 13.06 9.22
C PHE A 135 -5.63 12.66 9.85
N MET A 136 -4.50 13.08 9.26
CA MET A 136 -3.15 12.76 9.74
C MET A 136 -2.64 13.67 10.87
N ASN A 137 -3.34 14.75 11.19
CA ASN A 137 -2.91 15.76 12.16
C ASN A 137 -3.53 15.54 13.54
#